data_AF-A0A414WTF0-F1
#
_entry.id   AF-A0A414WTF0-F1
#
_cell.length_a   1.000
_cell.length_b   1.000
_cell.length_c   1.000
_cell.angle_alpha   90.00
_cell.angle_beta   90.00
_cell.angle_gamma   90.00
#
_symmetry.space_group_name_H-M   'P 1'
#
loop_
_entity.id
_entity.type
_entity.pdbx_description
1 polymer ?
#
loop_
_entity_poly.entity_id
_entity_poly.type
_entity_poly.pdbx_seq_one_letter_code
_entity_poly.pdbx_strand_id
1 'polypeptide(L)'
;MPASNTKIKKICEWCGTRFEAQKISTKYCSHRCANLAYKKREREKNIKATEENTQNRIEELPIITIKDKEFLSFSEVGILLGITRQAVYKMVYKGYLQASKISSRLSFVKRSDIDEMLKRHPYEFRMPKDTLPIKEFYTTAEIMKKFNVSESWIFVMSKKNKIPKTFNRGKTYWSKKHVDAYFSSKAPDADITEWYSVQEVQDKFQMSLNAIYSFVYKNAIPKKKVGITVYYSKKHFDIAKGIRQAEEPKYYTVQEAMEKFKITRDQLYHYTKYHQIPKIKKGKYTLISKAELDNLFEDPIIE
;
A
#
# COMPACT_ATOMS: atom_id res chain seq x y z
N MET A 1 29.55 20.70 -48.54
CA MET A 1 29.53 21.72 -47.47
C MET A 1 30.59 22.75 -47.81
N PRO A 2 30.25 24.02 -48.06
CA PRO A 2 31.19 25.02 -48.54
C PRO A 2 32.28 25.26 -47.49
N ALA A 3 33.54 25.25 -47.91
CA ALA A 3 34.65 25.61 -47.05
C ALA A 3 34.59 27.12 -46.80
N SER A 4 33.99 27.52 -45.67
CA SER A 4 34.11 28.89 -45.18
C SER A 4 35.60 29.20 -45.06
N ASN A 5 36.10 30.20 -45.82
CA ASN A 5 37.50 30.64 -45.77
C ASN A 5 37.84 31.40 -44.47
N THR A 6 36.92 31.42 -43.51
CA THR A 6 37.04 32.04 -42.21
C THR A 6 38.03 31.26 -41.35
N LYS A 7 39.14 31.91 -40.99
CA LYS A 7 40.12 31.36 -40.05
C LYS A 7 39.63 31.56 -38.61
N ILE A 8 39.62 30.47 -37.84
CA ILE A 8 39.17 30.44 -36.45
C ILE A 8 40.40 30.34 -35.54
N LYS A 9 40.54 31.21 -34.54
CA LYS A 9 41.62 31.15 -33.55
C LYS A 9 41.28 30.08 -32.49
N LYS A 10 42.14 29.07 -32.32
CA LYS A 10 41.98 27.94 -31.37
C LYS A 10 43.26 27.72 -30.55
N ILE A 11 43.16 26.97 -29.47
CA ILE A 11 44.29 26.51 -28.66
C ILE A 11 44.54 25.03 -29.00
N CYS A 12 45.80 24.65 -29.22
CA CYS A 12 46.19 23.27 -29.48
C CYS A 12 45.98 22.41 -28.23
N GLU A 13 45.22 21.32 -28.35
CA GLU A 13 44.95 20.39 -27.23
C GLU A 13 46.20 19.65 -26.72
N TRP A 14 47.31 19.67 -27.47
CA TRP A 14 48.56 19.00 -27.07
C TRP A 14 49.58 19.96 -26.42
N CYS A 15 49.93 21.05 -27.11
CA CYS A 15 50.99 21.98 -26.67
C CYS A 15 50.47 23.30 -26.08
N GLY A 16 49.16 23.53 -26.05
CA GLY A 16 48.56 24.73 -25.47
C GLY A 16 48.80 26.03 -26.25
N THR A 17 49.48 25.98 -27.41
CA THR A 17 49.75 27.16 -28.22
C THR A 17 48.52 27.58 -29.02
N ARG A 18 48.33 28.90 -29.18
CA ARG A 18 47.28 29.47 -30.04
C ARG A 18 47.63 29.24 -31.51
N PHE A 19 46.66 28.85 -32.33
CA PHE A 19 46.82 28.64 -33.77
C PHE A 19 45.54 28.98 -34.54
N GLU A 20 45.63 29.15 -35.86
CA GLU A 20 44.49 29.42 -36.74
C GLU A 20 44.07 28.15 -37.47
N ALA A 21 42.79 27.79 -37.41
CA ALA A 21 42.21 26.62 -38.06
C ALA A 21 41.12 27.04 -39.05
N GLN A 22 41.05 26.37 -40.20
CA GLN A 22 39.97 26.57 -41.18
C GLN A 22 38.75 25.69 -40.88
N LYS A 23 38.93 24.56 -40.18
CA LYS A 23 37.86 23.63 -39.80
C LYS A 23 37.63 23.68 -38.30
N ILE A 24 36.36 23.66 -37.90
CA ILE A 24 35.96 23.59 -36.48
C ILE A 24 36.50 22.30 -35.82
N SER A 25 36.60 21.20 -36.57
CA SER A 25 37.08 19.89 -36.10
C SER A 25 38.59 19.80 -35.87
N THR A 26 39.40 20.76 -36.33
CA THR A 26 40.87 20.71 -36.17
C THR A 26 41.25 20.97 -34.71
N LYS A 27 41.89 19.99 -34.05
CA LYS A 27 42.21 20.04 -32.61
C LYS A 27 43.67 20.42 -32.29
N TYR A 28 44.57 20.29 -33.27
CA TYR A 28 46.02 20.43 -33.07
C TYR A 28 46.62 21.45 -34.03
N CYS A 29 47.67 22.14 -33.60
CA CYS A 29 48.35 23.17 -34.41
C CYS A 29 49.24 22.61 -35.54
N SER A 30 49.62 21.34 -35.47
CA SER A 30 50.51 20.70 -36.45
C SER A 30 50.33 19.19 -36.50
N HIS A 31 50.76 18.56 -37.59
CA HIS A 31 50.80 17.11 -37.74
C HIS A 31 51.62 16.43 -36.63
N ARG A 32 52.71 17.07 -36.17
CA ARG A 32 53.52 16.59 -35.03
C ARG A 32 52.69 16.49 -33.75
N CYS A 33 51.94 17.53 -33.39
CA CYS A 33 51.09 17.53 -32.20
C CYS A 33 49.95 16.51 -32.31
N ALA A 34 49.36 16.37 -33.50
CA ALA A 34 48.33 15.35 -33.76
C ALA A 34 48.88 13.91 -33.59
N ASN A 35 50.09 13.64 -34.11
CA ASN A 35 50.73 12.33 -33.97
C ASN A 35 51.10 12.01 -32.53
N LEU A 36 51.61 12.97 -31.77
CA LEU A 36 51.92 12.79 -30.35
C LEU A 36 50.65 12.51 -29.54
N ALA A 37 49.56 13.25 -29.80
CA ALA A 37 48.27 13.01 -29.17
C ALA A 37 47.67 11.65 -29.57
N TYR A 38 47.84 11.21 -30.82
CA TYR A 38 47.45 9.88 -31.26
C TYR A 38 48.23 8.79 -30.51
N LYS A 39 49.57 8.86 -30.48
CA LYS A 39 50.41 7.91 -29.75
C LYS A 39 50.10 7.86 -28.24
N LYS A 40 49.83 9.01 -27.62
CA LYS A 40 49.42 9.07 -26.21
C LYS A 40 48.08 8.37 -25.98
N ARG A 41 47.07 8.63 -26.81
CA ARG A 41 45.77 7.95 -26.75
C ARG A 41 45.90 6.44 -26.92
N GLU A 42 46.72 5.99 -27.87
CA GLU A 42 46.93 4.55 -28.10
C GLU A 42 47.62 3.89 -26.90
N ARG A 43 48.59 4.57 -26.29
CA ARG A 43 49.24 4.10 -25.06
C ARG A 43 48.27 4.03 -23.89
N GLU A 44 47.45 5.06 -23.68
CA GLU A 44 46.41 5.08 -22.64
C GLU A 44 45.37 3.98 -22.85
N LYS A 45 44.97 3.71 -24.10
CA LYS A 45 44.06 2.61 -24.45
C LYS A 45 44.67 1.26 -24.09
N ASN A 46 45.95 1.03 -24.41
CA ASN A 46 46.64 -0.20 -24.07
C ASN A 46 46.82 -0.40 -22.56
N ILE A 47 47.12 0.68 -21.83
CA ILE A 47 47.20 0.66 -20.36
C ILE A 47 45.84 0.26 -19.78
N LYS A 48 44.75 0.94 -20.18
CA LYS A 48 43.39 0.62 -19.72
C LYS A 48 42.99 -0.82 -20.04
N ALA A 49 43.26 -1.30 -21.25
CA ALA A 49 42.96 -2.69 -21.61
C ALA A 49 43.76 -3.70 -20.76
N THR A 50 45.00 -3.37 -20.38
CA THR A 50 45.83 -4.21 -19.52
C THR A 50 45.33 -4.19 -18.07
N GLU A 51 44.93 -3.01 -17.56
CA GLU A 51 44.30 -2.84 -16.25
C GLU A 51 42.98 -3.62 -16.17
N GLU A 52 42.10 -3.49 -17.16
CA GLU A 52 40.84 -4.25 -17.27
C GLU A 52 41.08 -5.76 -17.31
N ASN A 53 42.03 -6.24 -18.11
CA ASN A 53 42.39 -7.66 -18.15
C ASN A 53 42.96 -8.16 -16.81
N THR A 54 43.73 -7.33 -16.12
CA THR A 54 44.29 -7.67 -14.80
C THR A 54 43.18 -7.72 -13.75
N GLN A 55 42.26 -6.76 -13.77
CA GLN A 55 41.07 -6.71 -12.92
C GLN A 55 40.21 -7.97 -13.11
N ASN A 56 39.91 -8.34 -14.36
CA ASN A 56 39.13 -9.55 -14.68
C ASN A 56 39.82 -10.81 -14.15
N ARG A 57 41.15 -10.92 -14.31
CA ARG A 57 41.91 -12.05 -13.75
C ARG A 57 41.81 -12.10 -12.23
N ILE A 58 41.90 -10.97 -11.54
CA ILE A 58 41.76 -10.90 -10.07
C ILE A 58 40.38 -11.38 -9.62
N GLU A 59 39.32 -11.02 -10.36
CA GLU A 59 37.95 -11.44 -10.09
C GLU A 59 37.70 -12.93 -10.37
N GLU A 60 38.39 -13.52 -11.35
CA GLU A 60 38.27 -14.93 -11.73
C GLU A 60 39.03 -15.90 -10.79
N LEU A 61 40.16 -15.47 -10.22
CA LEU A 61 40.97 -16.27 -9.29
C LEU A 61 40.18 -16.95 -8.16
N PRO A 62 39.32 -16.25 -7.38
CA PRO A 62 38.57 -16.90 -6.30
C PRO A 62 37.62 -17.97 -6.85
N ILE A 63 37.01 -17.76 -8.01
CA ILE A 63 36.08 -18.74 -8.62
C ILE A 63 36.83 -20.03 -8.99
N ILE A 64 38.03 -19.93 -9.55
CA ILE A 64 38.84 -21.10 -9.94
C ILE A 64 39.16 -21.97 -8.72
N THR A 65 39.56 -21.36 -7.60
CA THR A 65 39.91 -22.10 -6.38
C THR A 65 38.72 -22.75 -5.66
N ILE A 66 37.51 -22.28 -5.92
CA ILE A 66 36.28 -22.71 -5.24
C ILE A 66 35.56 -23.81 -6.03
N LYS A 67 35.73 -23.84 -7.35
CA LYS A 67 35.04 -24.77 -8.26
C LYS A 67 35.20 -26.25 -7.86
N ASP A 68 36.36 -26.64 -7.38
CA ASP A 68 36.68 -28.05 -7.07
C ASP A 68 36.35 -28.44 -5.61
N LYS A 69 35.86 -27.51 -4.78
CA LYS A 69 35.52 -27.80 -3.38
C LYS A 69 34.11 -28.39 -3.26
N GLU A 70 34.00 -29.54 -2.61
CA GLU A 70 32.71 -30.20 -2.35
C GLU A 70 31.92 -29.50 -1.22
N PHE A 71 32.62 -29.00 -0.21
CA PHE A 71 32.05 -28.29 0.94
C PHE A 71 32.41 -26.81 0.89
N LEU A 72 31.39 -25.97 0.84
CA LEU A 72 31.54 -24.53 0.64
C LEU A 72 31.11 -23.78 1.90
N SER A 73 31.92 -22.83 2.34
CA SER A 73 31.49 -21.84 3.33
C SER A 73 30.46 -20.88 2.73
N PHE A 74 29.69 -20.19 3.56
CA PHE A 74 28.63 -19.29 3.07
C PHE A 74 29.18 -18.13 2.24
N SER A 75 30.42 -17.71 2.50
CA SER A 75 31.12 -16.71 1.69
C SER A 75 31.45 -17.26 0.30
N GLU A 76 31.95 -18.50 0.22
CA GLU A 76 32.28 -19.16 -1.04
C GLU A 76 31.04 -19.48 -1.88
N VAL A 77 29.94 -19.88 -1.24
CA VAL A 77 28.63 -20.03 -1.92
C VAL A 77 28.19 -18.69 -2.52
N GLY A 78 28.41 -17.59 -1.80
CA GLY A 78 28.11 -16.24 -2.29
C GLY A 78 28.90 -15.92 -3.56
N ILE A 79 30.22 -16.16 -3.53
CA ILE A 79 31.09 -15.97 -4.70
C ILE A 79 30.63 -16.85 -5.87
N LEU A 80 30.32 -18.11 -5.60
CA LEU A 80 29.95 -19.10 -6.61
C LEU A 80 28.61 -18.81 -7.30
N LEU A 81 27.65 -18.23 -6.57
CA LEU A 81 26.34 -17.83 -7.08
C LEU A 81 26.28 -16.36 -7.53
N GLY A 82 27.35 -15.58 -7.33
CA GLY A 82 27.38 -14.14 -7.64
C GLY A 82 26.48 -13.29 -6.73
N ILE A 83 26.31 -13.70 -5.47
CA ILE A 83 25.45 -13.04 -4.48
C ILE A 83 26.20 -12.73 -3.18
N THR A 84 25.64 -11.83 -2.37
CA THR A 84 26.25 -11.48 -1.08
C THR A 84 26.12 -12.62 -0.06
N ARG A 85 27.09 -12.74 0.86
CA ARG A 85 27.03 -13.69 1.99
C ARG A 85 25.72 -13.60 2.78
N GLN A 86 25.17 -12.40 2.93
CA GLN A 86 23.88 -12.18 3.60
C GLN A 86 22.69 -12.79 2.83
N ALA A 87 22.73 -12.75 1.50
CA ALA A 87 21.70 -13.40 0.68
C ALA A 87 21.72 -14.92 0.88
N VAL A 88 22.92 -15.53 0.97
CA VAL A 88 23.09 -16.96 1.32
C VAL A 88 22.45 -17.27 2.68
N TYR A 89 22.75 -16.48 3.72
CA TYR A 89 22.11 -16.65 5.03
C TYR A 89 20.58 -16.58 4.96
N LYS A 90 20.04 -15.62 4.19
CA LYS A 90 18.58 -15.49 4.01
C LYS A 90 17.98 -16.70 3.30
N MET A 91 18.67 -17.29 2.33
CA MET A 91 18.20 -18.50 1.65
C MET A 91 18.18 -19.71 2.58
N VAL A 92 19.22 -19.87 3.41
CA VAL A 92 19.28 -20.92 4.44
C VAL A 92 18.18 -20.72 5.48
N TYR A 93 18.01 -19.50 6.02
CA TYR A 93 16.99 -19.20 7.03
C TYR A 93 15.55 -19.40 6.51
N LYS A 94 15.31 -19.13 5.23
CA LYS A 94 14.00 -19.38 4.59
C LYS A 94 13.78 -20.86 4.23
N GLY A 95 14.78 -21.71 4.39
CA GLY A 95 14.71 -23.14 4.07
C GLY A 95 14.87 -23.46 2.58
N TYR A 96 15.31 -22.51 1.75
CA TYR A 96 15.54 -22.76 0.32
C TYR A 96 16.86 -23.50 0.06
N LEU A 97 17.89 -23.19 0.84
CA LEU A 97 19.21 -23.80 0.72
C LEU A 97 19.51 -24.65 1.96
N GLN A 98 19.79 -25.94 1.76
CA GLN A 98 20.20 -26.83 2.84
C GLN A 98 21.64 -26.52 3.25
N ALA A 99 21.88 -26.38 4.55
CA ALA A 99 23.21 -26.13 5.10
C ALA A 99 23.45 -26.99 6.34
N SER A 100 24.69 -27.45 6.51
CA SER A 100 25.14 -28.24 7.65
C SER A 100 25.89 -27.35 8.64
N LYS A 101 25.42 -27.29 9.88
CA LYS A 101 26.10 -26.58 10.97
C LYS A 101 26.93 -27.57 11.78
N ILE A 102 28.25 -27.55 11.58
CA ILE A 102 29.19 -28.42 12.30
C ILE A 102 29.52 -27.84 13.67
N SER A 103 29.61 -26.51 13.79
CA SER A 103 29.88 -25.81 15.05
C SER A 103 29.14 -24.47 15.10
N SER A 104 29.18 -23.78 16.23
CA SER A 104 28.61 -22.43 16.39
C SER A 104 29.15 -21.44 15.36
N ARG A 105 30.40 -21.60 14.93
CA ARG A 105 31.10 -20.74 13.96
C ARG A 105 31.29 -21.37 12.57
N LEU A 106 31.03 -22.67 12.41
CA LEU A 106 31.29 -23.41 11.18
C LEU A 106 29.98 -23.91 10.57
N SER A 107 29.66 -23.38 9.40
CA SER A 107 28.50 -23.78 8.60
C SER A 107 28.93 -23.95 7.15
N PHE A 108 28.59 -25.10 6.59
CA PHE A 108 28.96 -25.50 5.23
C PHE A 108 27.73 -25.88 4.42
N VAL A 109 27.85 -25.72 3.12
CA VAL A 109 26.85 -26.11 2.13
C VAL A 109 27.52 -27.09 1.18
N LYS A 110 26.89 -28.23 0.92
CA LYS A 110 27.40 -29.16 -0.09
C LYS A 110 27.07 -28.62 -1.48
N ARG A 111 27.96 -28.85 -2.44
CA ARG A 111 27.72 -28.47 -3.84
C ARG A 111 26.42 -29.09 -4.39
N SER A 112 26.15 -30.35 -4.05
CA SER A 112 24.92 -31.06 -4.41
C SER A 112 23.65 -30.33 -3.97
N ASP A 113 23.65 -29.72 -2.78
CA ASP A 113 22.48 -29.07 -2.20
C ASP A 113 22.17 -27.75 -2.92
N ILE A 114 23.20 -27.08 -3.45
CA ILE A 114 23.05 -25.90 -4.31
C ILE A 114 22.40 -26.31 -5.64
N ASP A 115 22.88 -27.39 -6.25
CA ASP A 115 22.33 -27.88 -7.51
C ASP A 115 20.89 -28.38 -7.33
N GLU A 116 20.58 -29.02 -6.21
CA GLU A 116 19.23 -29.44 -5.85
C GLU A 116 18.31 -28.23 -5.60
N MET A 117 18.79 -27.19 -4.93
CA MET A 117 18.04 -25.94 -4.75
C MET A 117 17.67 -25.32 -6.12
N LEU A 118 18.62 -25.26 -7.05
CA LEU A 118 18.37 -24.72 -8.39
C LEU A 118 17.37 -25.57 -9.19
N LYS A 119 17.42 -26.90 -9.03
CA LYS A 119 16.43 -27.81 -9.64
C LYS A 119 15.04 -27.65 -9.04
N ARG A 120 14.93 -27.47 -7.72
CA ARG A 120 13.65 -27.29 -7.00
C ARG A 120 12.97 -25.96 -7.30
N HIS A 121 13.75 -24.93 -7.63
CA HIS A 121 13.23 -23.59 -7.92
C HIS A 121 13.58 -23.15 -9.35
N PRO A 122 12.95 -23.77 -10.36
CA PRO A 122 13.12 -23.32 -11.74
C PRO A 122 12.60 -21.89 -11.88
N TYR A 123 13.17 -21.17 -12.85
CA TYR A 123 12.73 -19.80 -13.13
C TYR A 123 11.29 -19.82 -13.67
N GLU A 124 10.36 -19.29 -12.88
CA GLU A 124 8.98 -19.05 -13.32
C GLU A 124 8.86 -17.64 -13.90
N PHE A 125 8.48 -17.56 -15.17
CA PHE A 125 8.13 -16.28 -15.78
C PHE A 125 6.90 -15.70 -15.08
N ARG A 126 7.07 -14.57 -14.40
CA ARG A 126 5.94 -13.89 -13.78
C ARG A 126 5.13 -13.18 -14.85
N MET A 127 3.99 -13.77 -15.23
CA MET A 127 3.01 -13.04 -16.02
C MET A 127 2.47 -11.85 -15.20
N PRO A 128 2.28 -10.67 -15.82
CA PRO A 128 1.52 -9.59 -15.20
C PRO A 128 0.16 -10.14 -14.77
N LYS A 129 -0.27 -9.84 -13.53
CA LYS A 129 -1.61 -10.25 -13.09
C LYS A 129 -2.65 -9.66 -14.02
N ASP A 130 -3.52 -10.49 -14.57
CA ASP A 130 -4.67 -10.06 -15.36
C ASP A 130 -5.53 -9.11 -14.51
N THR A 131 -5.48 -7.82 -14.81
CA THR A 131 -6.40 -6.86 -14.22
C THR A 131 -7.66 -6.85 -15.08
N LEU A 132 -8.81 -7.20 -14.48
CA LEU A 132 -10.09 -7.14 -15.18
C LEU A 132 -10.29 -5.72 -15.75
N PRO A 133 -10.58 -5.57 -17.06
CA PRO A 133 -10.73 -4.26 -17.66
C PRO A 133 -11.93 -3.54 -17.05
N ILE A 134 -11.67 -2.37 -16.46
CA ILE A 134 -12.70 -1.51 -15.90
C ILE A 134 -13.48 -0.90 -17.08
N LYS A 135 -14.76 -1.28 -17.24
CA LYS A 135 -15.61 -0.80 -18.35
C LYS A 135 -16.33 0.50 -18.03
N GLU A 136 -16.60 0.77 -16.75
CA GLU A 136 -17.44 1.87 -16.33
C GLU A 136 -16.66 2.96 -15.59
N PHE A 137 -16.75 4.18 -16.11
CA PHE A 137 -16.13 5.35 -15.52
C PHE A 137 -17.11 6.50 -15.30
N TYR A 138 -16.84 7.30 -14.27
CA TYR A 138 -17.42 8.63 -14.06
C TYR A 138 -16.45 9.71 -14.52
N THR A 139 -16.97 10.80 -15.06
CA THR A 139 -16.20 12.05 -15.23
C THR A 139 -16.09 12.81 -13.91
N THR A 140 -15.07 13.67 -13.75
CA THR A 140 -14.96 14.55 -12.58
C THR A 140 -16.22 15.39 -12.36
N ALA A 141 -16.82 15.89 -13.44
CA ALA A 141 -18.06 16.68 -13.41
C ALA A 141 -19.27 15.85 -12.93
N GLU A 142 -19.38 14.59 -13.34
CA GLU A 142 -20.44 13.69 -12.86
C GLU A 142 -20.32 13.40 -11.36
N ILE A 143 -19.10 13.17 -10.86
CA ILE A 143 -18.86 12.97 -9.42
C ILE A 143 -19.22 14.22 -8.63
N MET A 144 -18.82 15.40 -9.13
CA MET A 144 -19.15 16.68 -8.52
C MET A 144 -20.66 16.87 -8.41
N LYS A 145 -21.42 16.58 -9.47
CA LYS A 145 -22.89 16.69 -9.48
C LYS A 145 -23.56 15.64 -8.58
N LYS A 146 -23.12 14.38 -8.64
CA LYS A 146 -23.75 13.26 -7.91
C LYS A 146 -23.53 13.35 -6.40
N PHE A 147 -22.32 13.74 -5.97
CA PHE A 147 -21.94 13.72 -4.56
C PHE A 147 -21.74 15.10 -3.93
N ASN A 148 -21.98 16.18 -4.69
CA ASN A 148 -21.83 17.56 -4.24
C ASN A 148 -20.47 17.84 -3.58
N VAL A 149 -19.39 17.38 -4.23
CA VAL A 149 -18.00 17.51 -3.76
C VAL A 149 -17.19 18.40 -4.69
N SER A 150 -16.19 19.11 -4.15
CA SER A 150 -15.31 19.96 -4.97
C SER A 150 -14.33 19.14 -5.81
N GLU A 151 -13.98 19.65 -6.99
CA GLU A 151 -13.08 18.98 -7.92
C GLU A 151 -11.71 18.66 -7.29
N SER A 152 -11.06 19.64 -6.66
CA SER A 152 -9.77 19.45 -5.99
C SER A 152 -9.82 18.35 -4.93
N TRP A 153 -10.96 18.21 -4.24
CA TRP A 153 -11.14 17.17 -3.23
C TRP A 153 -11.23 15.76 -3.86
N ILE A 154 -11.83 15.62 -5.05
CA ILE A 154 -11.89 14.34 -5.78
C ILE A 154 -10.47 13.84 -6.08
N PHE A 155 -9.56 14.72 -6.49
CA PHE A 155 -8.16 14.37 -6.76
C PHE A 155 -7.40 13.95 -5.50
N VAL A 156 -7.60 14.64 -4.38
CA VAL A 156 -6.98 14.26 -3.09
C VAL A 156 -7.53 12.92 -2.59
N MET A 157 -8.84 12.76 -2.64
CA MET A 157 -9.56 11.56 -2.20
C MET A 157 -9.14 10.34 -3.02
N SER A 158 -9.12 10.44 -4.34
CA SER A 158 -8.75 9.33 -5.22
C SER A 158 -7.30 8.87 -5.04
N LYS A 159 -6.37 9.82 -4.81
CA LYS A 159 -4.96 9.50 -4.51
C LYS A 159 -4.83 8.75 -3.18
N LYS A 160 -5.57 9.17 -2.14
CA LYS A 160 -5.54 8.52 -0.82
C LYS A 160 -6.09 7.09 -0.86
N ASN A 161 -7.17 6.87 -1.62
CA ASN A 161 -7.85 5.58 -1.69
C ASN A 161 -7.41 4.68 -2.86
N LYS A 162 -6.37 5.09 -3.61
CA LYS A 162 -5.83 4.36 -4.78
C LYS A 162 -6.91 4.00 -5.81
N ILE A 163 -7.81 4.94 -6.11
CA ILE A 163 -8.89 4.73 -7.09
C ILE A 163 -8.28 4.72 -8.50
N PRO A 164 -8.53 3.67 -9.32
CA PRO A 164 -8.09 3.62 -10.70
C PRO A 164 -8.66 4.78 -11.52
N LYS A 165 -7.78 5.43 -12.29
CA LYS A 165 -8.13 6.53 -13.19
C LYS A 165 -7.61 6.28 -14.60
N THR A 166 -8.35 6.76 -15.58
CA THR A 166 -7.95 6.79 -16.98
C THR A 166 -8.02 8.24 -17.48
N PHE A 167 -7.13 8.59 -18.40
CA PHE A 167 -7.08 9.91 -19.01
C PHE A 167 -7.43 9.78 -20.49
N ASN A 168 -8.47 10.49 -20.92
CA ASN A 168 -8.91 10.46 -22.32
C ASN A 168 -9.33 11.88 -22.74
N ARG A 169 -8.79 12.35 -23.87
CA ARG A 169 -9.13 13.66 -24.49
C ARG A 169 -9.15 14.84 -23.49
N GLY A 170 -8.14 14.94 -22.63
CA GLY A 170 -8.04 16.06 -21.67
C GLY A 170 -8.92 15.93 -20.42
N LYS A 171 -9.76 14.89 -20.32
CA LYS A 171 -10.65 14.65 -19.18
C LYS A 171 -10.16 13.46 -18.35
N THR A 172 -10.34 13.56 -17.03
CA THR A 172 -10.03 12.46 -16.10
C THR A 172 -11.28 11.65 -15.83
N TYR A 173 -11.14 10.34 -15.98
CA TYR A 173 -12.18 9.34 -15.77
C TYR A 173 -11.82 8.47 -14.57
N TRP A 174 -12.80 8.18 -13.72
CA TRP A 174 -12.63 7.43 -12.47
C TRP A 174 -13.51 6.20 -12.48
N SER A 175 -13.01 5.07 -11.98
CA SER A 175 -13.82 3.84 -11.95
C SER A 175 -15.09 4.01 -11.09
N LYS A 176 -16.27 3.75 -11.69
CA LYS A 176 -17.56 3.87 -10.98
C LYS A 176 -17.62 2.97 -9.74
N LYS A 177 -17.25 1.71 -9.90
CA LYS A 177 -17.24 0.71 -8.82
C LYS A 177 -16.46 1.17 -7.59
N HIS A 178 -15.27 1.74 -7.80
CA HIS A 178 -14.42 2.21 -6.71
C HIS A 178 -14.92 3.50 -6.08
N VAL A 179 -15.47 4.42 -6.88
CA VAL A 179 -16.06 5.66 -6.39
C VAL A 179 -17.31 5.35 -5.56
N ASP A 180 -18.24 4.55 -6.08
CA ASP A 180 -19.47 4.19 -5.37
C ASP A 180 -19.16 3.40 -4.10
N ALA A 181 -18.25 2.40 -4.14
CA ALA A 181 -17.84 1.68 -2.94
C ALA A 181 -17.26 2.61 -1.86
N TYR A 182 -16.49 3.61 -2.26
CA TYR A 182 -15.95 4.60 -1.32
C TYR A 182 -17.08 5.42 -0.66
N PHE A 183 -18.05 5.90 -1.43
CA PHE A 183 -19.16 6.68 -0.88
C PHE A 183 -20.13 5.83 -0.06
N SER A 184 -20.42 4.59 -0.48
CA SER A 184 -21.24 3.64 0.28
C SER A 184 -20.62 3.30 1.63
N SER A 185 -19.28 3.13 1.70
CA SER A 185 -18.59 2.86 2.98
C SER A 185 -18.65 4.02 3.99
N LYS A 186 -19.02 5.22 3.53
CA LYS A 186 -19.09 6.44 4.35
C LYS A 186 -20.49 7.02 4.44
N ALA A 187 -21.48 6.36 3.84
CA ALA A 187 -22.85 6.79 3.94
C ALA A 187 -23.28 6.70 5.41
N PRO A 188 -23.94 7.72 5.96
CA PRO A 188 -24.54 7.60 7.28
C PRO A 188 -25.60 6.51 7.27
N ASP A 189 -25.77 5.81 8.40
CA ASP A 189 -26.78 4.76 8.55
C ASP A 189 -28.17 5.27 8.15
N ALA A 190 -28.88 4.48 7.33
CA ALA A 190 -30.18 4.86 6.75
C ALA A 190 -31.26 5.10 7.82
N ASP A 191 -31.04 4.63 9.05
CA ASP A 191 -31.95 4.80 10.20
C ASP A 191 -31.94 6.22 10.81
N ILE A 192 -31.02 7.09 10.35
CA ILE A 192 -30.88 8.47 10.82
C ILE A 192 -31.66 9.42 9.90
N THR A 193 -32.95 9.60 10.22
CA THR A 193 -33.87 10.50 9.53
C THR A 193 -33.68 11.97 9.92
N GLU A 194 -33.25 12.24 11.14
CA GLU A 194 -33.21 13.58 11.71
C GLU A 194 -31.77 14.08 11.96
N TRP A 195 -31.49 15.29 11.47
CA TRP A 195 -30.16 15.92 11.56
C TRP A 195 -30.24 17.34 12.15
N TYR A 196 -29.38 17.69 13.11
CA TYR A 196 -29.17 19.08 13.56
C TYR A 196 -28.06 19.73 12.73
N SER A 197 -28.25 20.99 12.35
CA SER A 197 -27.14 21.84 11.89
C SER A 197 -26.30 22.32 13.09
N VAL A 198 -25.04 22.72 12.84
CA VAL A 198 -24.19 23.28 13.91
C VAL A 198 -24.84 24.49 14.56
N GLN A 199 -25.49 25.37 13.78
CA GLN A 199 -26.18 26.56 14.27
C GLN A 199 -27.36 26.20 15.17
N GLU A 200 -28.20 25.25 14.76
CA GLU A 200 -29.31 24.76 15.60
C GLU A 200 -28.82 24.18 16.94
N VAL A 201 -27.66 23.50 16.94
CA VAL A 201 -27.07 22.99 18.20
C VAL A 201 -26.59 24.14 19.08
N GLN A 202 -26.00 25.19 18.49
CA GLN A 202 -25.56 26.36 19.26
C GLN A 202 -26.75 27.07 19.91
N ASP A 203 -27.84 27.28 19.16
CA ASP A 203 -29.01 27.99 19.66
C ASP A 203 -29.76 27.17 20.71
N LYS A 204 -29.95 25.86 20.45
CA LYS A 204 -30.72 24.98 21.35
C LYS A 204 -29.97 24.63 22.64
N PHE A 205 -28.66 24.41 22.55
CA PHE A 205 -27.88 23.93 23.69
C PHE A 205 -26.92 24.98 24.28
N GLN A 206 -26.91 26.20 23.72
CA GLN A 206 -26.05 27.31 24.15
C GLN A 206 -24.57 26.90 24.26
N MET A 207 -24.15 25.97 23.39
CA MET A 207 -22.81 25.43 23.36
C MET A 207 -21.93 26.22 22.40
N SER A 208 -20.67 26.45 22.78
CA SER A 208 -19.67 26.96 21.85
C SER A 208 -19.35 25.93 20.76
N LEU A 209 -18.94 26.39 19.57
CA LEU A 209 -18.53 25.53 18.45
C LEU A 209 -17.52 24.45 18.87
N ASN A 210 -16.52 24.85 19.66
CA ASN A 210 -15.49 23.94 20.16
C ASN A 210 -16.05 22.88 21.10
N ALA A 211 -17.01 23.25 21.95
CA ALA A 211 -17.68 22.30 22.84
C ALA A 211 -18.48 21.27 22.04
N ILE A 212 -19.17 21.70 20.96
CA ILE A 212 -19.91 20.81 20.06
C ILE A 212 -18.95 19.81 19.39
N TYR A 213 -17.83 20.28 18.83
CA TYR A 213 -16.87 19.39 18.17
C TYR A 213 -16.24 18.37 19.12
N SER A 214 -15.83 18.80 20.32
CA SER A 214 -15.28 17.92 21.34
C SER A 214 -16.32 16.89 21.79
N PHE A 215 -17.57 17.31 21.97
CA PHE A 215 -18.67 16.43 22.37
C PHE A 215 -19.00 15.37 21.31
N VAL A 216 -19.10 15.77 20.04
CA VAL A 216 -19.33 14.85 18.91
C VAL A 216 -18.21 13.84 18.79
N TYR A 217 -16.96 14.27 18.98
CA TYR A 217 -15.80 13.39 18.92
C TYR A 217 -15.80 12.38 20.07
N LYS A 218 -16.03 12.82 21.31
CA LYS A 218 -16.07 11.95 22.50
C LYS A 218 -17.17 10.90 22.42
N ASN A 219 -18.34 11.28 21.91
CA ASN A 219 -19.51 10.40 21.82
C ASN A 219 -19.63 9.67 20.47
N ALA A 220 -18.62 9.79 19.59
CA ALA A 220 -18.60 9.18 18.25
C ALA A 220 -19.90 9.39 17.44
N ILE A 221 -20.50 10.59 17.54
CA ILE A 221 -21.81 10.87 16.94
C ILE A 221 -21.68 10.86 15.40
N PRO A 222 -22.54 10.12 14.68
CA PRO A 222 -22.57 10.12 13.22
C PRO A 222 -22.75 11.54 12.67
N LYS A 223 -21.90 11.89 11.71
CA LYS A 223 -21.90 13.21 11.07
C LYS A 223 -21.99 13.08 9.55
N LYS A 224 -22.77 13.96 8.94
CA LYS A 224 -22.89 14.11 7.48
C LYS A 224 -22.41 15.49 7.09
N LYS A 225 -21.60 15.57 6.04
CA LYS A 225 -21.19 16.86 5.47
C LYS A 225 -21.96 17.09 4.17
N VAL A 226 -22.67 18.21 4.07
CA VAL A 226 -23.37 18.63 2.86
C VAL A 226 -22.89 20.04 2.53
N GLY A 227 -22.10 20.19 1.45
CA GLY A 227 -21.47 21.46 1.13
C GLY A 227 -20.46 21.90 2.20
N ILE A 228 -20.65 23.11 2.76
CA ILE A 228 -19.79 23.67 3.82
C ILE A 228 -20.29 23.26 5.20
N THR A 229 -21.59 23.04 5.37
CA THR A 229 -22.22 22.74 6.65
C THR A 229 -22.09 21.27 7.04
N VAL A 230 -21.89 21.04 8.34
CA VAL A 230 -21.83 19.73 8.97
C VAL A 230 -23.12 19.53 9.74
N TYR A 231 -23.68 18.34 9.62
CA TYR A 231 -24.90 17.94 10.29
C TYR A 231 -24.61 16.76 11.22
N TYR A 232 -25.23 16.78 12.40
CA TYR A 232 -25.12 15.72 13.41
C TYR A 232 -26.47 15.02 13.59
N SER A 233 -26.45 13.72 13.84
CA SER A 233 -27.69 12.97 14.10
C SER A 233 -28.41 13.50 15.35
N LYS A 234 -29.70 13.89 15.23
CA LYS A 234 -30.49 14.37 16.38
C LYS A 234 -30.63 13.29 17.44
N LYS A 235 -30.96 12.06 17.02
CA LYS A 235 -31.14 10.91 17.91
C LYS A 235 -29.91 10.67 18.78
N HIS A 236 -28.74 10.52 18.16
CA HIS A 236 -27.50 10.25 18.90
C HIS A 236 -27.04 11.46 19.74
N PHE A 237 -27.28 12.67 19.27
CA PHE A 237 -26.91 13.88 20.00
C PHE A 237 -27.78 14.09 21.25
N ASP A 238 -29.09 13.89 21.14
CA ASP A 238 -30.04 14.03 22.25
C ASP A 238 -29.85 12.90 23.29
N ILE A 239 -29.50 11.67 22.86
CA ILE A 239 -29.11 10.57 23.77
C ILE A 239 -27.83 10.92 24.52
N ALA A 240 -26.80 11.39 23.82
CA ALA A 240 -25.53 11.73 24.45
C ALA A 240 -25.64 12.91 25.43
N LYS A 241 -26.62 13.80 25.22
CA LYS A 241 -26.96 14.91 26.14
C LYS A 241 -27.89 14.51 27.27
N GLY A 242 -28.47 13.30 27.25
CA GLY A 242 -29.37 12.81 28.28
C GLY A 242 -30.80 13.35 28.20
N ILE A 243 -31.21 13.94 27.07
CA ILE A 243 -32.56 14.51 26.87
C ILE A 243 -33.53 13.44 26.36
N ARG A 244 -33.04 12.48 25.57
CA ARG A 244 -33.75 11.24 25.24
C ARG A 244 -33.10 10.10 26.02
N GLN A 245 -33.91 9.28 26.71
CA GLN A 245 -33.44 7.96 27.16
C GLN A 245 -33.00 7.17 25.92
N ALA A 246 -31.86 6.48 26.00
CA ALA A 246 -31.44 5.55 24.96
C ALA A 246 -32.59 4.57 24.73
N GLU A 247 -32.97 4.33 23.46
CA GLU A 247 -33.88 3.22 23.14
C GLU A 247 -33.37 1.98 23.88
N GLU A 248 -34.23 1.38 24.70
CA GLU A 248 -33.86 0.21 25.48
C GLU A 248 -33.21 -0.84 24.56
N PRO A 249 -32.17 -1.56 25.02
CA PRO A 249 -31.52 -2.55 24.19
C PRO A 249 -32.57 -3.50 23.61
N LYS A 250 -32.70 -3.49 22.27
CA LYS A 250 -33.67 -4.31 21.53
C LYS A 250 -33.45 -5.82 21.73
N TYR A 251 -32.35 -6.20 22.39
CA TYR A 251 -31.97 -7.57 22.63
C TYR A 251 -31.48 -7.76 24.07
N TYR A 252 -31.87 -8.85 24.68
CA TYR A 252 -31.29 -9.35 25.92
C TYR A 252 -30.04 -10.19 25.66
N THR A 253 -29.05 -10.07 26.54
CA THR A 253 -28.04 -11.13 26.68
C THR A 253 -28.66 -12.35 27.36
N VAL A 254 -28.05 -13.52 27.14
CA VAL A 254 -28.49 -14.79 27.78
C VAL A 254 -28.55 -14.66 29.31
N GLN A 255 -27.60 -13.95 29.92
CA GLN A 255 -27.55 -13.75 31.38
C GLN A 255 -28.68 -12.84 31.86
N GLU A 256 -28.89 -11.69 31.20
CA GLU A 256 -29.99 -10.76 31.53
C GLU A 256 -31.36 -11.43 31.38
N ALA A 257 -31.55 -12.27 30.35
CA ALA A 257 -32.80 -13.02 30.17
C ALA A 257 -33.02 -14.08 31.27
N MET A 258 -31.96 -14.78 31.69
CA MET A 258 -32.06 -15.75 32.80
C MET A 258 -32.44 -15.07 34.12
N GLU A 259 -31.86 -13.92 34.41
CA GLU A 259 -32.15 -13.16 35.64
C GLU A 259 -33.56 -12.57 35.63
N LYS A 260 -34.02 -12.02 34.50
CA LYS A 260 -35.34 -11.39 34.39
C LYS A 260 -36.47 -12.40 34.53
N PHE A 261 -36.37 -13.54 33.83
CA PHE A 261 -37.44 -14.54 33.78
C PHE A 261 -37.26 -15.70 34.77
N LYS A 262 -36.15 -15.69 35.53
CA LYS A 262 -35.80 -16.76 36.49
C LYS A 262 -35.82 -18.17 35.86
N ILE A 263 -35.44 -18.26 34.59
CA ILE A 263 -35.36 -19.53 33.84
C ILE A 263 -33.91 -19.97 33.66
N THR A 264 -33.71 -21.27 33.52
CA THR A 264 -32.39 -21.85 33.24
C THR A 264 -31.97 -21.59 31.79
N ARG A 265 -30.66 -21.62 31.55
CA ARG A 265 -30.07 -21.43 30.21
C ARG A 265 -30.66 -22.37 29.17
N ASP A 266 -30.88 -23.63 29.53
CA ASP A 266 -31.41 -24.65 28.62
C ASP A 266 -32.90 -24.45 28.34
N GLN A 267 -33.69 -24.01 29.33
CA GLN A 267 -35.08 -23.60 29.12
C GLN A 267 -35.16 -22.42 28.16
N LEU A 268 -34.32 -21.39 28.36
CA LEU A 268 -34.23 -20.24 27.44
C LEU A 268 -33.89 -20.68 26.00
N TYR A 269 -32.94 -21.61 25.83
CA TYR A 269 -32.61 -22.15 24.50
C TYR A 269 -33.74 -23.02 23.90
N HIS A 270 -34.49 -23.73 24.74
CA HIS A 270 -35.64 -24.51 24.30
C HIS A 270 -36.75 -23.59 23.78
N TYR A 271 -37.16 -22.59 24.56
CA TYR A 271 -38.21 -21.64 24.19
C TYR A 271 -37.84 -20.81 22.96
N THR A 272 -36.61 -20.29 22.89
CA THR A 272 -36.15 -19.54 21.70
C THR A 272 -36.08 -20.41 20.45
N LYS A 273 -35.82 -21.72 20.58
CA LYS A 273 -35.85 -22.67 19.45
C LYS A 273 -37.28 -23.02 19.04
N TYR A 274 -38.17 -23.24 20.01
CA TYR A 274 -39.56 -23.65 19.77
C TYR A 274 -40.39 -22.51 19.15
N HIS A 275 -40.26 -21.29 19.68
CA HIS A 275 -40.98 -20.10 19.19
C HIS A 275 -40.25 -19.35 18.07
N GLN A 276 -39.11 -19.87 17.58
CA GLN A 276 -38.34 -19.32 16.47
C GLN A 276 -37.93 -17.84 16.66
N ILE A 277 -37.59 -17.46 17.89
CA ILE A 277 -37.21 -16.09 18.24
C ILE A 277 -35.88 -15.73 17.53
N PRO A 278 -35.78 -14.57 16.86
CA PRO A 278 -34.58 -14.16 16.15
C PRO A 278 -33.45 -13.91 17.14
N LYS A 279 -32.29 -14.47 16.81
CA LYS A 279 -31.06 -14.37 17.59
C LYS A 279 -29.93 -13.82 16.74
N ILE A 280 -29.19 -12.85 17.28
CA ILE A 280 -28.02 -12.27 16.64
C ILE A 280 -26.77 -12.69 17.43
N LYS A 281 -25.76 -13.23 16.74
CA LYS A 281 -24.45 -13.51 17.34
C LYS A 281 -23.55 -12.29 17.21
N LYS A 282 -23.12 -11.70 18.33
CA LYS A 282 -22.13 -10.61 18.37
C LYS A 282 -20.88 -11.11 19.10
N GLY A 283 -19.95 -11.71 18.35
CA GLY A 283 -18.75 -12.34 18.90
C GLY A 283 -19.08 -13.60 19.71
N LYS A 284 -18.65 -13.64 20.98
CA LYS A 284 -18.92 -14.77 21.91
C LYS A 284 -20.36 -14.78 22.44
N TYR A 285 -21.06 -13.63 22.40
CA TYR A 285 -22.37 -13.47 23.01
C TYR A 285 -23.51 -13.74 22.01
N THR A 286 -24.57 -14.38 22.49
CA THR A 286 -25.84 -14.53 21.78
C THR A 286 -26.83 -13.52 22.34
N LEU A 287 -27.39 -12.68 21.45
CA LEU A 287 -28.37 -11.65 21.76
C LEU A 287 -29.75 -12.12 21.27
N ILE A 288 -30.75 -12.07 22.14
CA ILE A 288 -32.11 -12.56 21.88
C ILE A 288 -33.08 -11.37 21.88
N SER A 289 -34.02 -11.30 20.92
CA SER A 289 -34.98 -10.18 20.82
C SER A 289 -35.75 -9.95 22.12
N LYS A 290 -35.73 -8.72 22.66
CA LYS A 290 -36.40 -8.35 23.91
C LYS A 290 -37.92 -8.41 23.78
N ALA A 291 -38.47 -7.80 22.74
CA ALA A 291 -39.93 -7.69 22.55
C ALA A 291 -40.62 -9.06 22.43
N GLU A 292 -40.03 -9.97 21.66
CA GLU A 292 -40.62 -11.31 21.46
C GLU A 292 -40.47 -12.21 22.69
N LEU A 293 -39.39 -12.02 23.45
CA LEU A 293 -39.15 -12.80 24.66
C LEU A 293 -39.99 -12.28 25.83
N ASP A 294 -40.20 -10.97 25.93
CA ASP A 294 -41.14 -10.36 26.87
C ASP A 294 -42.58 -10.85 26.58
N ASN A 295 -43.06 -10.78 25.33
CA ASN A 295 -44.39 -11.28 24.94
C ASN A 295 -44.61 -12.77 25.23
N LEU A 296 -43.56 -13.60 25.21
CA LEU A 296 -43.68 -15.04 25.48
C LEU A 296 -43.92 -15.35 26.96
N PHE A 297 -43.44 -14.49 27.85
CA PHE A 297 -43.53 -14.65 29.29
C PHE A 297 -44.51 -13.66 29.94
N GLU A 298 -45.23 -12.86 29.15
CA GLU A 298 -46.36 -12.07 29.64
C GLU A 298 -47.51 -13.01 30.03
N ASP A 299 -48.07 -12.78 31.23
CA ASP A 299 -49.21 -13.52 31.73
C ASP A 299 -50.43 -13.26 30.81
N PRO A 300 -51.24 -14.28 30.47
CA PRO A 300 -52.44 -14.07 29.69
C PRO A 300 -53.38 -13.11 30.44
N ILE A 301 -53.81 -12.05 29.76
CA ILE A 301 -54.83 -11.14 30.27
C ILE A 301 -56.13 -11.95 30.40
N ILE A 302 -56.53 -12.26 31.63
CA ILE A 302 -57.83 -12.84 31.94
C ILE A 302 -58.80 -11.64 32.08
N GLU A 303 -59.60 -11.39 31.04
CA GLU A 303 -60.82 -10.57 31.16
C GLU A 303 -61.96 -11.36 31.80
#